data_AF-A0AA38JDW9-F1
#
_entry.id   AF-A0AA38JDW9-F1
#
_cell.length_a   1.000
_cell.length_b   1.000
_cell.length_c   1.000
_cell.angle_alpha   90.00
_cell.angle_beta   90.00
_cell.angle_gamma   90.00
#
_symmetry.space_group_name_H-M   'P 1'
#
loop_
_entity.id
_entity.type
_entity.pdbx_description
1 polymer ?
#
loop_
_entity_poly.entity_id
_entity_poly.type
_entity_poly.pdbx_seq_one_letter_code
_entity_poly.pdbx_strand_id
1 'polypeptide(L)'
;MSPSTEKASIDLFPAPSSILPHGLSPARWPGRTPESTVALRELLQENHERWHIFFNDIGFHNHISHRLLALWALGADEEVLKAAFKFDSMPDKERPAFSSPERVTPANFHDHLRDEKYFSAYLHFFTDIIVAENRDVSSVLEEFVFTGQSADTVKTQEENGRDLQPPLLISFFEGLLHALIHVGYGLEFGLSGMIVEGLALASVHRPTPGFETLVWSSHKTLDHKGDKSKVDVENLISGFNQSLGIDPHEARGVHAFTVLARIMKDPAMEVKKVNAEDIFAILSENGGETSKSLRRYADQWSFYTSEPESVQRKIEELQWMNVLIFAVAGFKKLKSGEFRADFYLMHLVTTSLFLPSLVAHLPLSSQEVLLRSYFAISLAIYVARGRPKIDPVPLFEVAMNDHMFDPVDGFTPPALNLLSSSSSSSVKDPNSWLSLITRAILHPDDHVAKFQRAVAHYANLYGSTPKGYFEGLGIELNGVEKIDGTLFAKAGALAQRRLGRDRGGKSLVSFWDFEGFYEEEEQ
;
A
#
# COMPACT_ATOMS: atom_id res chain seq x y z
N MET A 1 47.59 13.97 24.22
CA MET A 1 46.13 13.85 24.37
C MET A 1 45.58 13.68 22.97
N SER A 2 45.23 12.44 22.61
CA SER A 2 44.54 12.15 21.35
C SER A 2 43.11 12.67 21.46
N PRO A 3 42.55 13.33 20.44
CA PRO A 3 41.17 13.74 20.48
C PRO A 3 40.31 12.49 20.40
N SER A 4 39.54 12.23 21.45
CA SER A 4 38.45 11.27 21.44
C SER A 4 37.43 11.74 20.41
N THR A 5 37.40 11.10 19.25
CA THR A 5 36.25 11.14 18.35
C THR A 5 35.09 10.45 19.06
N GLU A 6 34.27 11.21 19.79
CA GLU A 6 32.89 10.81 20.06
C GLU A 6 32.27 10.48 18.70
N LYS A 7 32.01 9.19 18.44
CA LYS A 7 31.09 8.82 17.38
C LYS A 7 29.78 9.51 17.74
N ALA A 8 29.38 10.51 16.96
CA ALA A 8 28.06 11.10 17.09
C ALA A 8 27.03 9.96 17.11
N SER A 9 26.19 9.91 18.15
CA SER A 9 25.13 8.92 18.23
C SER A 9 24.24 9.05 16.99
N ILE A 10 24.05 7.95 16.28
CA ILE A 10 23.22 7.90 15.08
C ILE A 10 21.76 8.07 15.51
N ASP A 11 21.07 9.10 15.01
CA ASP A 11 19.63 9.30 15.22
C ASP A 11 18.85 8.60 14.09
N LEU A 12 18.33 7.39 14.37
CA LEU A 12 17.52 6.63 13.42
C LEU A 12 16.10 7.19 13.26
N PHE A 13 15.60 7.91 14.27
CA PHE A 13 14.25 8.46 14.30
C PHE A 13 14.29 9.97 14.57
N PRO A 14 14.81 10.76 13.61
CA PRO A 14 14.78 12.22 13.72
C PRO A 14 13.34 12.73 13.74
N ALA A 15 13.16 14.03 13.99
CA ALA A 15 11.85 14.64 13.83
C ALA A 15 11.33 14.42 12.40
N PRO A 16 10.10 13.91 12.21
CA PRO A 16 9.60 13.63 10.88
C PRO A 16 9.62 14.86 9.97
N SER A 17 10.07 14.69 8.73
CA SER A 17 10.17 15.74 7.73
C SER A 17 8.83 16.45 7.50
N SER A 18 8.89 17.78 7.41
CA SER A 18 7.77 18.60 6.96
C SER A 18 7.67 18.70 5.44
N ILE A 19 8.73 18.32 4.72
CA ILE A 19 8.79 18.34 3.25
C ILE A 19 8.22 17.03 2.73
N LEU A 20 7.24 17.12 1.84
CA LEU A 20 6.66 15.98 1.16
C LEU A 20 7.59 15.51 0.02
N PRO A 21 7.89 14.21 -0.09
CA PRO A 21 8.75 13.69 -1.17
C PRO A 21 8.18 13.91 -2.57
N HIS A 22 6.85 13.90 -2.70
CA HIS A 22 6.15 14.02 -3.97
C HIS A 22 4.89 14.87 -3.79
N GLY A 23 4.42 15.54 -4.86
CA GLY A 23 3.20 16.36 -4.82
C GLY A 23 1.91 15.57 -4.53
N LEU A 24 1.96 14.25 -4.69
CA LEU A 24 0.87 13.32 -4.36
C LEU A 24 1.07 12.62 -3.00
N SER A 25 2.18 12.88 -2.30
CA SER A 25 2.42 12.28 -0.97
C SER A 25 1.42 12.83 0.06
N PRO A 26 1.13 12.07 1.14
CA PRO A 26 0.10 12.44 2.11
C PRO A 26 0.34 13.77 2.80
N ALA A 27 -0.66 14.65 2.80
CA ALA A 27 -0.63 15.82 3.66
C ALA A 27 -0.72 15.41 5.14
N ARG A 28 -0.25 16.28 6.03
CA ARG A 28 -0.29 16.06 7.48
C ARG A 28 -1.47 16.82 8.08
N TRP A 29 -2.24 16.17 8.94
CA TRP A 29 -3.33 16.84 9.65
C TRP A 29 -2.78 17.83 10.70
N PRO A 30 -3.50 18.93 10.97
CA PRO A 30 -3.20 19.77 12.12
C PRO A 30 -3.50 19.02 13.44
N GLY A 31 -2.82 19.38 14.53
CA GLY A 31 -3.01 18.78 15.85
C GLY A 31 -1.71 18.34 16.52
N ARG A 32 -0.67 18.04 15.73
CA ARG A 32 0.66 17.67 16.22
C ARG A 32 1.32 18.82 16.98
N THR A 33 1.93 18.49 18.11
CA THR A 33 2.70 19.38 18.98
C THR A 33 4.18 18.96 19.04
N PRO A 34 5.09 19.84 19.51
CA PRO A 34 6.45 19.44 19.84
C PRO A 34 6.50 18.23 20.78
N GLU A 35 5.62 18.18 21.78
CA GLU A 35 5.52 17.11 22.77
C GLU A 35 5.13 15.77 22.14
N SER A 36 4.10 15.77 21.27
CA SER A 36 3.70 14.57 20.51
C SER A 36 4.81 14.08 19.59
N THR A 37 5.64 14.99 19.06
CA THR A 37 6.76 14.64 18.17
C THR A 37 7.93 14.04 18.96
N VAL A 38 8.21 14.55 20.16
CA VAL A 38 9.19 13.94 21.08
C VAL A 38 8.72 12.54 21.47
N ALA A 39 7.47 12.40 21.90
CA ALA A 39 6.89 11.11 22.26
C ALA A 39 6.94 10.11 21.10
N LEU A 40 6.59 10.51 19.88
CA LEU A 40 6.70 9.65 18.70
C LEU A 40 8.12 9.09 18.54
N ARG A 41 9.14 9.96 18.60
CA ARG A 41 10.54 9.54 18.40
C ARG A 41 11.01 8.58 19.47
N GLU A 42 10.70 8.86 20.74
CA GLU A 42 11.03 7.99 21.87
C GLU A 42 10.36 6.61 21.72
N LEU A 43 9.08 6.57 21.35
CA LEU A 43 8.34 5.32 21.20
C LEU A 43 8.78 4.50 19.97
N LEU A 44 9.19 5.16 18.88
CA LEU A 44 9.78 4.48 17.71
C LEU A 44 11.14 3.86 18.06
N GLN A 45 11.99 4.62 18.75
CA GLN A 45 13.28 4.11 19.23
C GLN A 45 13.08 2.95 20.21
N GLU A 46 12.12 3.06 21.13
CA GLU A 46 11.80 2.00 22.07
C GLU A 46 11.28 0.73 21.36
N ASN A 47 10.45 0.89 20.32
CA ASN A 47 10.00 -0.24 19.49
C ASN A 47 11.19 -0.96 18.82
N HIS A 48 12.05 -0.16 18.19
CA HIS A 48 13.24 -0.63 17.47
C HIS A 48 14.20 -1.44 18.35
N GLU A 49 14.36 -1.05 19.61
CA GLU A 49 15.27 -1.71 20.55
C GLU A 49 14.66 -2.94 21.21
N ARG A 50 13.37 -2.88 21.55
CA ARG A 50 12.74 -3.89 22.42
C ARG A 50 12.10 -5.04 21.66
N TRP A 51 11.55 -4.79 20.48
CA TRP A 51 10.65 -5.72 19.81
C TRP A 51 11.21 -6.17 18.46
N HIS A 52 10.96 -7.44 18.15
CA HIS A 52 11.28 -8.02 16.86
C HIS A 52 10.31 -7.49 15.79
N ILE A 53 10.74 -7.48 14.53
CA ILE A 53 9.91 -7.04 13.39
C ILE A 53 8.70 -7.95 13.14
N PHE A 54 8.78 -9.19 13.61
CA PHE A 54 7.67 -10.15 13.63
C PHE A 54 7.18 -10.32 15.06
N PHE A 55 5.87 -10.21 15.27
CA PHE A 55 5.27 -10.39 16.60
C PHE A 55 4.97 -11.85 16.95
N ASN A 56 5.03 -12.77 15.99
CA ASN A 56 4.85 -14.21 16.20
C ASN A 56 5.84 -15.06 15.36
N ASP A 57 5.91 -16.37 15.60
CA ASP A 57 6.85 -17.29 14.93
C ASP A 57 6.39 -17.73 13.52
N ILE A 58 5.14 -17.40 13.14
CA ILE A 58 4.63 -17.69 11.79
C ILE A 58 4.87 -16.53 10.80
N GLY A 59 5.43 -15.41 11.27
CA GLY A 59 5.90 -14.30 10.42
C GLY A 59 4.93 -13.13 10.28
N PHE A 60 3.98 -12.94 11.21
CA PHE A 60 3.17 -11.73 11.22
C PHE A 60 3.95 -10.54 11.79
N HIS A 61 3.75 -9.38 11.18
CA HIS A 61 4.58 -8.20 11.36
C HIS A 61 4.12 -7.33 12.53
N ASN A 62 5.06 -6.84 13.32
CA ASN A 62 4.83 -5.81 14.33
C ASN A 62 4.32 -4.53 13.65
N HIS A 63 3.20 -4.00 14.14
CA HIS A 63 2.51 -2.83 13.55
C HIS A 63 2.66 -1.54 14.36
N ILE A 64 3.39 -1.55 15.48
CA ILE A 64 3.52 -0.42 16.41
C ILE A 64 3.97 0.85 15.68
N SER A 65 5.06 0.77 14.93
CA SER A 65 5.62 1.93 14.22
C SER A 65 4.63 2.49 13.18
N HIS A 66 3.95 1.61 12.43
CA HIS A 66 2.94 1.99 11.45
C HIS A 66 1.76 2.73 12.10
N ARG A 67 1.27 2.24 13.24
CA ARG A 67 0.18 2.88 13.98
C ARG A 67 0.60 4.22 14.54
N LEU A 68 1.75 4.31 15.21
CA LEU A 68 2.26 5.55 15.78
C LEU A 68 2.43 6.64 14.72
N LEU A 69 3.01 6.32 13.57
CA LEU A 69 3.18 7.26 12.47
C LEU A 69 1.85 7.67 11.85
N ALA A 70 0.89 6.74 11.71
CA ALA A 70 -0.44 7.08 11.24
C ALA A 70 -1.19 8.01 12.20
N LEU A 71 -1.17 7.72 13.50
CA LEU A 71 -1.79 8.55 14.55
C LEU A 71 -1.17 9.94 14.61
N TRP A 72 0.17 10.03 14.63
CA TRP A 72 0.86 11.31 14.60
C TRP A 72 0.51 12.10 13.35
N ALA A 73 0.50 11.47 12.16
CA ALA A 73 0.14 12.14 10.92
C ALA A 73 -1.33 12.61 10.86
N LEU A 74 -2.21 11.99 11.64
CA LEU A 74 -3.61 12.40 11.84
C LEU A 74 -3.80 13.50 12.90
N GLY A 75 -2.74 13.90 13.61
CA GLY A 75 -2.81 14.98 14.61
C GLY A 75 -2.97 14.51 16.05
N ALA A 76 -2.73 13.23 16.35
CA ALA A 76 -2.79 12.71 17.72
C ALA A 76 -1.75 13.36 18.65
N ASP A 77 -2.14 13.59 19.90
CA ASP A 77 -1.26 14.09 20.96
C ASP A 77 -0.37 12.99 21.57
N GLU A 78 0.56 13.38 22.44
CA GLU A 78 1.49 12.47 23.11
C GLU A 78 0.81 11.40 23.97
N GLU A 79 -0.34 11.69 24.57
CA GLU A 79 -1.01 10.74 25.46
C GLU A 79 -1.71 9.64 24.67
N VAL A 80 -2.29 9.98 23.52
CA VAL A 80 -2.82 8.98 22.57
C VAL A 80 -1.70 8.10 22.03
N LEU A 81 -0.54 8.66 21.66
CA LEU A 81 0.60 7.87 21.17
C LEU A 81 1.13 6.91 22.23
N LYS A 82 1.33 7.37 23.47
CA LYS A 82 1.76 6.53 24.59
C LYS A 82 0.73 5.44 24.92
N ALA A 83 -0.56 5.77 24.87
CA ALA A 83 -1.63 4.81 25.12
C ALA A 83 -1.67 3.72 24.03
N ALA A 84 -1.53 4.10 22.76
CA ALA A 84 -1.45 3.16 21.64
C ALA A 84 -0.23 2.24 21.78
N PHE A 85 0.97 2.79 22.01
CA PHE A 85 2.18 1.99 22.22
C PHE A 85 2.02 1.00 23.36
N LYS A 86 1.56 1.47 24.54
CA LYS A 86 1.32 0.60 25.70
C LYS A 86 0.34 -0.53 25.41
N PHE A 87 -0.71 -0.25 24.63
CA PHE A 87 -1.71 -1.25 24.28
C PHE A 87 -1.16 -2.29 23.29
N ASP A 88 -0.36 -1.87 22.32
CA ASP A 88 0.19 -2.75 21.29
C ASP A 88 1.41 -3.53 21.79
N SER A 89 2.21 -2.95 22.69
CA SER A 89 3.41 -3.57 23.28
C SER A 89 3.12 -4.45 24.52
N MET A 90 1.88 -4.94 24.69
CA MET A 90 1.55 -5.85 25.80
C MET A 90 2.33 -7.17 25.65
N PRO A 91 2.74 -7.85 26.74
CA PRO A 91 3.67 -8.99 26.67
C PRO A 91 3.27 -10.15 25.73
N ASP A 92 1.97 -10.37 25.51
CA ASP A 92 1.46 -11.45 24.66
C ASP A 92 1.22 -11.01 23.20
N LYS A 93 1.52 -9.76 22.88
CA LYS A 93 1.29 -9.18 21.54
C LYS A 93 2.55 -9.03 20.71
N GLU A 94 3.73 -9.02 21.32
CA GLU A 94 5.01 -8.75 20.64
C GLU A 94 6.10 -9.75 21.04
N ARG A 95 7.01 -10.05 20.11
CA ARG A 95 8.21 -10.86 20.36
C ARG A 95 9.38 -9.95 20.73
N PRO A 96 10.14 -10.25 21.80
CA PRO A 96 11.34 -9.51 22.12
C PRO A 96 12.38 -9.56 20.99
N ALA A 97 13.07 -8.46 20.74
CA ALA A 97 14.24 -8.44 19.87
C ALA A 97 15.35 -9.36 20.44
N PHE A 98 16.13 -9.97 19.55
CA PHE A 98 17.26 -10.82 19.93
C PHE A 98 18.44 -10.61 18.97
N SER A 99 19.64 -10.90 19.47
CA SER A 99 20.86 -10.78 18.66
C SER A 99 21.00 -11.95 17.69
N SER A 100 21.38 -11.64 16.46
CA SER A 100 21.66 -12.65 15.44
C SER A 100 22.93 -13.46 15.75
N PRO A 101 23.04 -14.71 15.25
CA PRO A 101 24.19 -15.58 15.52
C PRO A 101 25.53 -15.02 15.08
N GLU A 102 25.56 -14.28 13.97
CA GLU A 102 26.73 -13.57 13.45
C GLU A 102 26.31 -12.30 12.70
N ARG A 103 27.30 -11.50 12.28
CA ARG A 103 27.09 -10.24 11.57
C ARG A 103 27.00 -10.48 10.06
N VAL A 104 26.07 -9.77 9.41
CA VAL A 104 26.01 -9.68 7.96
C VAL A 104 26.97 -8.60 7.47
N THR A 105 27.73 -8.92 6.44
CA THR A 105 28.74 -8.11 5.76
C THR A 105 28.54 -8.26 4.24
N PRO A 106 29.17 -7.43 3.40
CA PRO A 106 29.07 -7.62 1.96
C PRO A 106 29.51 -9.02 1.49
N ALA A 107 30.41 -9.69 2.22
CA ALA A 107 30.95 -10.99 1.84
C ALA A 107 29.98 -12.17 2.11
N ASN A 108 29.09 -12.06 3.08
CA ASN A 108 28.12 -13.10 3.46
C ASN A 108 26.66 -12.63 3.36
N PHE A 109 26.40 -11.51 2.67
CA PHE A 109 25.06 -10.93 2.53
C PHE A 109 24.02 -11.93 2.01
N HIS A 110 24.40 -12.81 1.06
CA HIS A 110 23.47 -13.76 0.48
C HIS A 110 23.29 -15.05 1.30
N ASP A 111 24.16 -15.32 2.27
CA ASP A 111 24.21 -16.62 2.96
C ASP A 111 23.06 -16.81 3.95
N HIS A 112 22.46 -15.71 4.41
CA HIS A 112 21.44 -15.70 5.47
C HIS A 112 20.11 -15.12 5.02
N LEU A 113 19.90 -14.93 3.72
CA LEU A 113 18.63 -14.42 3.22
C LEU A 113 17.50 -15.39 3.60
N ARG A 114 16.35 -14.83 3.99
CA ARG A 114 15.13 -15.55 4.38
C ARG A 114 15.22 -16.29 5.72
N ASP A 115 16.23 -16.00 6.54
CA ASP A 115 16.33 -16.50 7.92
C ASP A 115 16.08 -15.37 8.94
N GLU A 116 14.93 -15.40 9.61
CA GLU A 116 14.55 -14.40 10.62
C GLU A 116 15.56 -14.28 11.77
N LYS A 117 16.37 -15.32 12.02
CA LYS A 117 17.42 -15.25 13.04
C LYS A 117 18.47 -14.18 12.74
N TYR A 118 18.60 -13.79 11.47
CA TYR A 118 19.55 -12.79 10.99
C TYR A 118 18.95 -11.39 10.85
N PHE A 119 17.71 -11.16 11.31
CA PHE A 119 17.07 -9.85 11.22
C PHE A 119 17.92 -8.73 11.85
N SER A 120 18.38 -8.90 13.10
CA SER A 120 19.25 -7.92 13.76
C SER A 120 20.60 -7.74 13.04
N ALA A 121 21.14 -8.78 12.40
CA ALA A 121 22.34 -8.66 11.59
C ALA A 121 22.13 -7.81 10.32
N TYR A 122 21.02 -8.00 9.60
CA TYR A 122 20.66 -7.15 8.46
C TYR A 122 20.32 -5.72 8.89
N LEU A 123 19.68 -5.55 10.05
CA LEU A 123 19.40 -4.25 10.63
C LEU A 123 20.70 -3.45 10.85
N HIS A 124 21.73 -4.08 11.43
CA HIS A 124 23.05 -3.47 11.56
C HIS A 124 23.71 -3.18 10.20
N PHE A 125 23.65 -4.14 9.27
CA PHE A 125 24.21 -3.97 7.92
C PHE A 125 23.65 -2.74 7.19
N PHE A 126 22.32 -2.58 7.15
CA PHE A 126 21.70 -1.43 6.51
C PHE A 126 21.87 -0.14 7.31
N THR A 127 21.97 -0.21 8.65
CA THR A 127 22.33 0.95 9.48
C THR A 127 23.72 1.48 9.13
N ASP A 128 24.69 0.57 8.96
CA ASP A 128 26.05 0.95 8.59
C ASP A 128 26.10 1.60 7.21
N ILE A 129 25.43 1.01 6.22
CA ILE A 129 25.38 1.52 4.84
C ILE A 129 24.67 2.87 4.76
N ILE A 130 23.44 2.97 5.27
CA ILE A 130 22.63 4.17 5.07
C ILE A 130 23.12 5.29 5.97
N VAL A 131 23.49 4.99 7.21
CA VAL A 131 23.71 6.02 8.22
C VAL A 131 25.18 6.23 8.54
N ALA A 132 25.95 5.15 8.75
CA ALA A 132 27.37 5.31 9.10
C ALA A 132 28.23 5.71 7.88
N GLU A 133 27.94 5.15 6.71
CA GLU A 133 28.57 5.48 5.43
C GLU A 133 27.88 6.67 4.73
N ASN A 134 26.74 7.12 5.26
CA ASN A 134 25.93 8.22 4.71
C ASN A 134 25.62 8.02 3.21
N ARG A 135 25.31 6.78 2.83
CA ARG A 135 24.93 6.47 1.45
C ARG A 135 23.53 6.99 1.16
N ASP A 136 23.37 7.51 -0.05
CA ASP A 136 22.08 7.96 -0.54
C ASP A 136 21.06 6.81 -0.61
N VAL A 137 19.87 7.02 -0.07
CA VAL A 137 18.82 5.99 0.04
C VAL A 137 18.38 5.50 -1.34
N SER A 138 18.27 6.39 -2.33
CA SER A 138 17.91 5.98 -3.69
C SER A 138 18.93 5.01 -4.27
N SER A 139 20.23 5.25 -4.04
CA SER A 139 21.28 4.32 -4.44
C SER A 139 21.18 2.95 -3.75
N VAL A 140 20.80 2.93 -2.47
CA VAL A 140 20.66 1.67 -1.69
C VAL A 140 19.44 0.88 -2.16
N LEU A 141 18.31 1.55 -2.41
CA LEU A 141 17.12 0.90 -2.97
C LEU A 141 17.42 0.33 -4.36
N GLU A 142 18.13 1.08 -5.20
CA GLU A 142 18.55 0.57 -6.50
C GLU A 142 19.46 -0.66 -6.36
N GLU A 143 20.50 -0.60 -5.52
CA GLU A 143 21.46 -1.71 -5.34
C GLU A 143 20.81 -2.99 -4.80
N PHE A 144 20.01 -2.90 -3.75
CA PHE A 144 19.55 -4.09 -3.03
C PHE A 144 18.16 -4.57 -3.47
N VAL A 145 17.29 -3.67 -3.93
CA VAL A 145 15.89 -4.00 -4.26
C VAL A 145 15.66 -4.06 -5.76
N PHE A 146 16.21 -3.14 -6.56
CA PHE A 146 15.85 -3.01 -7.99
C PHE A 146 16.97 -3.38 -8.99
N THR A 147 18.17 -3.73 -8.52
CA THR A 147 19.32 -4.04 -9.38
C THR A 147 19.02 -5.16 -10.38
N GLY A 148 19.55 -5.03 -11.59
CA GLY A 148 19.35 -6.01 -12.67
C GLY A 148 18.04 -5.81 -13.46
N GLN A 149 17.22 -4.82 -13.12
CA GLN A 149 16.00 -4.47 -13.86
C GLN A 149 16.17 -3.25 -14.79
N SER A 150 17.31 -2.57 -14.77
CA SER A 150 17.65 -1.53 -15.75
C SER A 150 18.29 -2.16 -17.00
N ALA A 151 17.92 -1.67 -18.19
CA ALA A 151 18.44 -2.17 -19.46
C ALA A 151 19.97 -2.03 -19.61
N ASP A 152 20.61 -1.18 -18.81
CA ASP A 152 22.04 -0.92 -18.84
C ASP A 152 22.84 -1.83 -17.88
N THR A 153 22.24 -2.31 -16.78
CA THR A 153 22.90 -3.22 -15.82
C THR A 153 22.89 -4.69 -16.27
N VAL A 154 21.91 -5.08 -17.10
CA VAL A 154 21.83 -6.45 -17.66
C VAL A 154 23.05 -6.81 -18.52
N LYS A 155 23.75 -5.81 -19.08
CA LYS A 155 24.90 -6.05 -19.96
C LYS A 155 26.23 -6.31 -19.23
N THR A 156 26.33 -6.02 -17.94
CA THR A 156 27.63 -6.01 -17.24
C THR A 156 27.87 -7.20 -16.33
N GLN A 157 26.90 -8.08 -16.09
CA GLN A 157 27.08 -9.20 -15.17
C GLN A 157 26.59 -10.54 -15.72
N GLU A 158 27.18 -10.99 -16.84
CA GLU A 158 27.39 -12.43 -17.08
C GLU A 158 28.61 -12.89 -16.24
N GLU A 159 28.59 -12.77 -14.92
CA GLU A 159 29.54 -13.51 -14.08
C GLU A 159 28.91 -14.87 -13.72
N ASN A 160 29.45 -15.94 -14.31
CA ASN A 160 29.18 -17.34 -13.99
C ASN A 160 27.80 -17.93 -14.40
N GLY A 161 27.08 -17.30 -15.34
CA GLY A 161 25.90 -17.92 -15.96
C GLY A 161 24.69 -18.09 -15.03
N ARG A 162 24.62 -17.28 -13.96
CA ARG A 162 23.41 -17.12 -13.12
C ARG A 162 22.84 -15.74 -13.37
N ASP A 163 21.57 -15.65 -13.74
CA ASP A 163 20.85 -14.38 -13.73
C ASP A 163 20.91 -13.82 -12.29
N LEU A 164 21.58 -12.68 -12.11
CA LEU A 164 21.59 -11.99 -10.82
C LEU A 164 20.21 -11.36 -10.62
N GLN A 165 19.31 -12.13 -10.01
CA GLN A 165 18.08 -11.54 -9.49
C GLN A 165 18.46 -10.54 -8.37
N PRO A 166 17.89 -9.33 -8.35
CA PRO A 166 17.98 -8.42 -7.21
C PRO A 166 17.59 -9.19 -5.96
N PRO A 167 18.45 -9.19 -4.93
CA PRO A 167 18.30 -10.10 -3.80
C PRO A 167 16.98 -9.88 -3.07
N LEU A 168 16.46 -8.65 -3.09
CA LEU A 168 15.30 -8.26 -2.29
C LEU A 168 14.06 -7.88 -3.10
N LEU A 169 14.08 -7.84 -4.44
CA LEU A 169 12.93 -7.35 -5.23
C LEU A 169 11.64 -8.08 -4.88
N ILE A 170 11.69 -9.41 -4.91
CA ILE A 170 10.52 -10.25 -4.64
C ILE A 170 10.07 -10.02 -3.18
N SER A 171 10.98 -10.18 -2.23
CA SER A 171 10.70 -10.06 -0.80
C SER A 171 10.30 -8.65 -0.34
N PHE A 172 10.60 -7.61 -1.12
CA PHE A 172 10.09 -6.27 -0.90
C PHE A 172 8.56 -6.17 -1.03
N PHE A 173 7.97 -7.04 -1.85
CA PHE A 173 6.53 -7.14 -2.09
C PHE A 173 5.83 -8.22 -1.28
N GLU A 174 6.56 -9.12 -0.63
CA GLU A 174 6.00 -10.22 0.14
C GLU A 174 5.34 -9.77 1.45
N GLY A 175 4.64 -10.69 2.10
CA GLY A 175 4.10 -10.46 3.45
C GLY A 175 3.03 -9.38 3.51
N LEU A 176 2.21 -9.22 2.46
CA LEU A 176 1.31 -8.07 2.31
C LEU A 176 2.06 -6.73 2.26
N LEU A 177 3.20 -6.72 1.55
CA LEU A 177 4.01 -5.55 1.24
C LEU A 177 4.66 -4.86 2.45
N HIS A 178 4.89 -5.56 3.57
CA HIS A 178 5.33 -4.89 4.81
C HIS A 178 6.72 -4.24 4.72
N ALA A 179 7.66 -4.84 3.99
CA ALA A 179 8.95 -4.20 3.72
C ALA A 179 8.77 -2.87 2.94
N LEU A 180 7.93 -2.88 1.91
CA LEU A 180 7.54 -1.68 1.16
C LEU A 180 6.83 -0.64 2.04
N ILE A 181 5.97 -1.07 2.97
CA ILE A 181 5.31 -0.16 3.93
C ILE A 181 6.34 0.52 4.83
N HIS A 182 7.28 -0.24 5.42
CA HIS A 182 8.33 0.31 6.27
C HIS A 182 9.19 1.35 5.52
N VAL A 183 9.71 0.98 4.35
CA VAL A 183 10.47 1.91 3.50
C VAL A 183 9.60 3.10 3.08
N GLY A 184 8.33 2.85 2.74
CA GLY A 184 7.35 3.88 2.40
C GLY A 184 7.20 4.93 3.50
N TYR A 185 6.98 4.51 4.74
CA TYR A 185 6.98 5.40 5.91
C TYR A 185 8.31 6.12 6.07
N GLY A 186 9.42 5.40 5.94
CA GLY A 186 10.76 5.98 6.05
C GLY A 186 11.01 7.11 5.04
N LEU A 187 10.67 6.91 3.77
CA LEU A 187 10.76 7.94 2.73
C LEU A 187 9.76 9.07 2.94
N GLU A 188 8.54 8.75 3.37
CA GLU A 188 7.48 9.74 3.57
C GLU A 188 7.78 10.71 4.72
N PHE A 189 8.41 10.22 5.78
CA PHE A 189 8.69 10.97 7.00
C PHE A 189 10.17 11.30 7.19
N GLY A 190 11.07 10.86 6.31
CA GLY A 190 12.51 11.07 6.45
C GLY A 190 13.11 10.33 7.64
N LEU A 191 12.68 9.08 7.90
CA LEU A 191 13.07 8.28 9.05
C LEU A 191 13.98 7.12 8.61
N SER A 192 15.30 7.27 8.80
CA SER A 192 16.29 6.25 8.42
C SER A 192 16.03 4.90 9.08
N GLY A 193 15.60 4.89 10.35
CA GLY A 193 15.27 3.66 11.08
C GLY A 193 14.18 2.84 10.38
N MET A 194 13.13 3.48 9.88
CA MET A 194 12.06 2.80 9.14
C MET A 194 12.56 2.21 7.81
N ILE A 195 13.47 2.90 7.12
CA ILE A 195 14.07 2.41 5.86
C ILE A 195 14.93 1.18 6.12
N VAL A 196 15.80 1.27 7.14
CA VAL A 196 16.68 0.18 7.58
C VAL A 196 15.87 -1.04 8.01
N GLU A 197 14.84 -0.86 8.83
CA GLU A 197 13.93 -1.93 9.25
C GLU A 197 13.24 -2.60 8.06
N GLY A 198 12.77 -1.82 7.09
CA GLY A 198 12.11 -2.35 5.90
C GLY A 198 13.04 -3.18 5.00
N LEU A 199 14.29 -2.74 4.82
CA LEU A 199 15.30 -3.50 4.06
C LEU A 199 15.76 -4.76 4.80
N ALA A 200 15.93 -4.68 6.12
CA ALA A 200 16.23 -5.83 6.96
C ALA A 200 15.07 -6.84 6.94
N LEU A 201 13.82 -6.36 6.99
CA LEU A 201 12.63 -7.19 6.86
C LEU A 201 12.58 -7.92 5.51
N ALA A 202 12.81 -7.20 4.39
CA ALA A 202 12.89 -7.82 3.07
C ALA A 202 13.96 -8.90 2.99
N SER A 203 15.06 -8.75 3.75
CA SER A 203 16.17 -9.71 3.76
C SER A 203 15.84 -11.02 4.48
N VAL A 204 14.85 -11.01 5.39
CA VAL A 204 14.49 -12.19 6.20
C VAL A 204 13.10 -12.74 5.90
N HIS A 205 12.36 -12.11 4.99
CA HIS A 205 11.02 -12.54 4.63
C HIS A 205 11.02 -13.95 4.02
N ARG A 206 10.01 -14.75 4.35
CA ARG A 206 9.85 -16.10 3.76
C ARG A 206 9.33 -15.98 2.33
N PRO A 207 9.83 -16.82 1.40
CA PRO A 207 9.41 -16.74 0.02
C PRO A 207 7.92 -17.07 -0.12
N THR A 208 7.20 -16.30 -0.92
CA THR A 208 5.80 -16.57 -1.29
C THR A 208 5.77 -17.26 -2.65
N PRO A 209 5.44 -18.56 -2.75
CA PRO A 209 5.45 -19.29 -4.01
C PRO A 209 4.59 -18.61 -5.09
N GLY A 210 5.13 -18.45 -6.29
CA GLY A 210 4.45 -17.80 -7.41
C GLY A 210 4.73 -16.29 -7.52
N PHE A 211 5.29 -15.65 -6.49
CA PHE A 211 5.67 -14.24 -6.56
C PHE A 211 6.83 -14.00 -7.54
N GLU A 212 7.73 -14.97 -7.70
CA GLU A 212 8.81 -14.86 -8.68
C GLU A 212 8.25 -14.63 -10.09
N THR A 213 7.18 -15.32 -10.48
CA THR A 213 6.55 -15.10 -11.80
C THR A 213 5.67 -13.85 -11.84
N LEU A 214 5.08 -13.45 -10.71
CA LEU A 214 4.16 -12.32 -10.62
C LEU A 214 4.91 -10.98 -10.69
N VAL A 215 6.01 -10.88 -9.92
CA VAL A 215 6.82 -9.68 -9.75
C VAL A 215 7.90 -9.59 -10.82
N TRP A 216 8.60 -10.70 -11.11
CA TRP A 216 9.64 -10.70 -12.13
C TRP A 216 9.03 -10.64 -13.53
N SER A 217 9.38 -9.62 -14.29
CA SER A 217 9.08 -9.64 -15.71
C SER A 217 10.06 -10.57 -16.40
N SER A 218 9.57 -11.64 -17.02
CA SER A 218 10.37 -12.42 -17.97
C SER A 218 10.60 -11.70 -19.30
N HIS A 219 10.31 -10.39 -19.38
CA HIS A 219 10.86 -9.55 -20.43
C HIS A 219 12.38 -9.48 -20.21
N LYS A 220 13.08 -10.53 -20.67
CA LYS A 220 14.12 -10.31 -21.65
C LYS A 220 13.58 -9.23 -22.57
N THR A 221 14.13 -8.03 -22.46
CA THR A 221 14.37 -7.24 -23.66
C THR A 221 14.69 -8.24 -24.74
N LEU A 222 13.84 -8.32 -25.78
CA LEU A 222 14.05 -9.19 -26.92
C LEU A 222 15.54 -9.23 -27.21
N ASP A 223 16.18 -10.35 -26.89
CA ASP A 223 17.60 -10.56 -27.12
C ASP A 223 17.73 -10.50 -28.64
N HIS A 224 18.05 -9.31 -29.15
CA HIS A 224 18.59 -9.12 -30.48
C HIS A 224 19.96 -9.78 -30.51
N LYS A 225 19.99 -11.11 -30.49
CA LYS A 225 21.06 -11.86 -31.13
C LYS A 225 20.86 -11.70 -32.64
N GLY A 226 21.38 -10.57 -33.12
CA GLY A 226 21.66 -10.32 -34.53
C GLY A 226 20.44 -10.01 -35.38
N ASP A 227 19.86 -8.81 -35.22
CA ASP A 227 19.66 -7.98 -36.40
C ASP A 227 19.54 -6.50 -36.02
N LYS A 228 20.15 -5.63 -36.82
CA LYS A 228 20.10 -4.19 -36.66
C LYS A 228 18.76 -3.69 -37.21
N SER A 229 17.67 -3.81 -36.45
CA SER A 229 16.43 -3.11 -36.78
C SER A 229 15.72 -2.63 -35.52
N LYS A 230 15.83 -1.32 -35.29
CA LYS A 230 15.17 -0.56 -34.23
C LYS A 230 13.66 -0.38 -34.50
N VAL A 231 12.99 -1.38 -35.09
CA VAL A 231 11.83 -1.12 -35.97
C VAL A 231 10.58 -1.98 -35.69
N ASP A 232 10.61 -3.08 -34.93
CA ASP A 232 9.47 -4.01 -34.94
C ASP A 232 8.41 -3.90 -33.83
N VAL A 233 8.68 -3.23 -32.70
CA VAL A 233 7.62 -2.92 -31.71
C VAL A 233 6.83 -1.68 -32.12
N GLU A 234 7.52 -0.67 -32.65
CA GLU A 234 6.88 0.51 -33.26
C GLU A 234 6.08 0.12 -34.51
N ASN A 235 6.49 -0.90 -35.28
CA ASN A 235 5.74 -1.35 -36.46
C ASN A 235 4.58 -2.30 -36.20
N LEU A 236 4.59 -3.09 -35.12
CA LEU A 236 3.41 -3.87 -34.73
C LEU A 236 2.29 -2.97 -34.20
N ILE A 237 2.65 -1.87 -33.54
CA ILE A 237 1.73 -0.84 -33.08
C ILE A 237 1.35 0.10 -34.26
N SER A 238 2.30 0.51 -35.11
CA SER A 238 2.00 1.38 -36.26
C SER A 238 1.25 0.67 -37.38
N GLY A 239 1.52 -0.62 -37.65
CA GLY A 239 0.85 -1.41 -38.69
C GLY A 239 -0.63 -1.67 -38.39
N PHE A 240 -1.02 -1.67 -37.10
CA PHE A 240 -2.43 -1.70 -36.68
C PHE A 240 -3.04 -0.29 -36.71
N ASN A 241 -2.29 0.71 -36.23
CA ASN A 241 -2.75 2.11 -36.07
C ASN A 241 -2.89 2.89 -37.38
N GLN A 242 -2.15 2.52 -38.44
CA GLN A 242 -2.20 3.20 -39.73
C GLN A 242 -3.42 2.80 -40.58
N SER A 243 -4.16 1.76 -40.17
CA SER A 243 -5.36 1.29 -40.87
C SER A 243 -6.69 1.86 -40.35
N LEU A 244 -6.71 2.56 -39.20
CA LEU A 244 -7.95 2.91 -38.50
C LEU A 244 -8.15 4.39 -38.12
N GLY A 245 -7.18 5.29 -38.32
CA GLY A 245 -7.35 6.71 -37.97
C GLY A 245 -7.35 6.92 -36.46
N ILE A 246 -6.19 7.28 -35.93
CA ILE A 246 -5.87 7.24 -34.49
C ILE A 246 -6.84 8.07 -33.65
N ASP A 247 -7.49 7.38 -32.71
CA ASP A 247 -8.32 7.90 -31.64
C ASP A 247 -7.42 8.47 -30.51
N PRO A 248 -7.66 9.68 -29.96
CA PRO A 248 -6.95 10.23 -28.80
C PRO A 248 -6.85 9.31 -27.57
N HIS A 249 -7.59 8.19 -27.53
CA HIS A 249 -7.57 7.20 -26.45
C HIS A 249 -6.28 6.38 -26.30
N GLU A 250 -5.52 6.10 -27.37
CA GLU A 250 -4.34 5.23 -27.26
C GLU A 250 -3.12 5.90 -26.58
N ALA A 251 -3.04 7.24 -26.61
CA ALA A 251 -1.95 7.98 -25.98
C ALA A 251 -1.92 7.87 -24.44
N ARG A 252 -3.02 7.44 -23.81
CA ARG A 252 -3.14 7.33 -22.34
C ARG A 252 -2.81 5.95 -21.78
N GLY A 253 -2.61 4.95 -22.65
CA GLY A 253 -2.41 3.56 -22.26
C GLY A 253 -3.67 2.92 -21.65
N VAL A 254 -3.62 1.60 -21.40
CA VAL A 254 -4.75 0.87 -20.81
C VAL A 254 -4.94 1.31 -19.35
N HIS A 255 -6.17 1.63 -18.96
CA HIS A 255 -6.53 2.04 -17.60
C HIS A 255 -6.67 0.83 -16.65
N ALA A 256 -6.31 0.96 -15.37
CA ALA A 256 -6.41 -0.12 -14.38
C ALA A 256 -7.83 -0.71 -14.27
N PHE A 257 -8.87 0.11 -14.28
CA PHE A 257 -10.27 -0.34 -14.35
C PHE A 257 -10.60 -1.22 -15.56
N THR A 258 -9.96 -1.01 -16.71
CA THR A 258 -10.17 -1.86 -17.88
C THR A 258 -9.60 -3.25 -17.62
N VAL A 259 -8.40 -3.35 -17.07
CA VAL A 259 -7.79 -4.64 -16.70
C VAL A 259 -8.62 -5.34 -15.63
N LEU A 260 -9.10 -4.62 -14.61
CA LEU A 260 -10.01 -5.15 -13.59
C LEU A 260 -11.28 -5.74 -14.22
N ALA A 261 -11.90 -5.02 -15.16
CA ALA A 261 -13.09 -5.48 -15.87
C ALA A 261 -12.84 -6.73 -16.74
N ARG A 262 -11.64 -6.86 -17.31
CA ARG A 262 -11.23 -8.06 -18.08
C ARG A 262 -11.03 -9.26 -17.16
N ILE A 263 -10.32 -9.11 -16.04
CA ILE A 263 -10.13 -10.18 -15.03
C ILE A 263 -11.47 -10.66 -14.48
N MET A 264 -12.40 -9.74 -14.19
CA MET A 264 -13.76 -10.07 -13.76
C MET A 264 -14.53 -10.99 -14.73
N LYS A 265 -14.18 -10.98 -16.02
CA LYS A 265 -14.82 -11.79 -17.07
C LYS A 265 -14.06 -13.08 -17.38
N ASP A 266 -12.83 -13.22 -16.90
CA ASP A 266 -11.96 -14.36 -17.23
C ASP A 266 -12.29 -15.57 -16.33
N PRO A 267 -12.88 -16.67 -16.84
CA PRO A 267 -13.18 -17.85 -16.03
C PRO A 267 -11.94 -18.50 -15.43
N ALA A 268 -10.73 -18.29 -15.99
CA ALA A 268 -9.50 -18.81 -15.42
C ALA A 268 -9.08 -18.10 -14.11
N MET A 269 -9.65 -16.91 -13.83
CA MET A 269 -9.40 -16.13 -12.60
C MET A 269 -10.43 -16.42 -11.50
N GLU A 270 -11.27 -17.45 -11.68
CA GLU A 270 -12.18 -17.90 -10.65
C GLU A 270 -11.44 -18.76 -9.63
N VAL A 271 -11.60 -18.47 -8.34
CA VAL A 271 -10.97 -19.22 -7.26
C VAL A 271 -12.02 -19.76 -6.31
N LYS A 272 -11.77 -20.98 -5.82
CA LYS A 272 -12.52 -21.53 -4.68
C LYS A 272 -12.13 -20.80 -3.40
N LYS A 273 -12.85 -21.09 -2.31
CA LYS A 273 -12.52 -20.56 -0.98
C LYS A 273 -11.07 -20.85 -0.62
N VAL A 274 -10.27 -19.78 -0.52
CA VAL A 274 -8.85 -19.83 -0.14
C VAL A 274 -8.72 -19.73 1.38
N ASN A 275 -7.71 -20.39 1.94
CA ASN A 275 -7.33 -20.21 3.35
C ASN A 275 -6.95 -18.74 3.60
N ALA A 276 -7.53 -18.10 4.61
CA ALA A 276 -7.17 -16.74 4.97
C ALA A 276 -5.70 -16.63 5.42
N GLU A 277 -5.15 -17.65 6.07
CA GLU A 277 -3.75 -17.64 6.51
C GLU A 277 -2.75 -17.68 5.35
N ASP A 278 -3.17 -18.13 4.17
CA ASP A 278 -2.33 -18.21 2.97
C ASP A 278 -3.14 -17.91 1.70
N ILE A 279 -3.52 -16.64 1.54
CA ILE A 279 -4.29 -16.19 0.36
C ILE A 279 -3.49 -16.31 -0.95
N PHE A 280 -2.17 -16.46 -0.88
CA PHE A 280 -1.30 -16.48 -2.06
C PHE A 280 -1.01 -17.88 -2.59
N ALA A 281 -1.49 -18.94 -1.91
CA ALA A 281 -1.39 -20.32 -2.39
C ALA A 281 -1.81 -20.46 -3.87
N ILE A 282 -2.86 -19.73 -4.29
CA ILE A 282 -3.40 -19.72 -5.66
C ILE A 282 -2.38 -19.35 -6.74
N LEU A 283 -1.29 -18.67 -6.37
CA LEU A 283 -0.28 -18.18 -7.32
C LEU A 283 0.67 -19.28 -7.77
N SER A 284 0.85 -20.33 -6.97
CA SER A 284 1.74 -21.46 -7.25
C SER A 284 0.99 -22.71 -7.75
N GLU A 285 -0.33 -22.74 -7.55
CA GLU A 285 -1.19 -23.81 -8.06
C GLU A 285 -1.09 -23.96 -9.58
N ASN A 286 -1.38 -25.18 -10.07
CA ASN A 286 -1.39 -25.52 -11.50
C ASN A 286 -0.11 -25.10 -12.25
N GLY A 287 1.06 -25.14 -11.58
CA GLY A 287 2.34 -24.74 -12.19
C GLY A 287 2.47 -23.22 -12.40
N GLY A 288 1.78 -22.43 -11.57
CA GLY A 288 1.87 -20.97 -11.56
C GLY A 288 1.08 -20.26 -12.65
N GLU A 289 0.07 -20.92 -13.26
CA GLU A 289 -0.71 -20.32 -14.35
C GLU A 289 -1.49 -19.06 -13.92
N THR A 290 -1.97 -19.02 -12.67
CA THR A 290 -2.60 -17.83 -12.08
C THR A 290 -1.60 -16.67 -12.07
N SER A 291 -0.39 -16.90 -11.55
CA SER A 291 0.67 -15.89 -11.49
C SER A 291 1.06 -15.38 -12.89
N LYS A 292 1.28 -16.29 -13.85
CA LYS A 292 1.56 -15.94 -15.26
C LYS A 292 0.44 -15.09 -15.87
N SER A 293 -0.81 -15.44 -15.61
CA SER A 293 -1.96 -14.75 -16.20
C SER A 293 -2.17 -13.37 -15.60
N LEU A 294 -2.07 -13.24 -14.27
CA LEU A 294 -2.09 -11.96 -13.57
C LEU A 294 -0.95 -11.05 -14.04
N ARG A 295 0.24 -11.60 -14.24
CA ARG A 295 1.37 -10.88 -14.84
C ARG A 295 1.04 -10.35 -16.24
N ARG A 296 0.48 -11.19 -17.12
CA ARG A 296 0.06 -10.78 -18.47
C ARG A 296 -0.99 -9.66 -18.44
N TYR A 297 -1.90 -9.68 -17.46
CA TYR A 297 -2.86 -8.59 -17.27
C TYR A 297 -2.18 -7.31 -16.80
N ALA A 298 -1.24 -7.39 -15.86
CA ALA A 298 -0.46 -6.25 -15.43
C ALA A 298 0.43 -5.66 -16.56
N ASP A 299 0.92 -6.51 -17.47
CA ASP A 299 1.72 -6.06 -18.62
C ASP A 299 0.89 -5.33 -19.69
N GLN A 300 -0.44 -5.52 -19.73
CA GLN A 300 -1.33 -4.71 -20.59
C GLN A 300 -1.42 -3.25 -20.13
N TRP A 301 -1.12 -2.97 -18.86
CA TRP A 301 -1.16 -1.63 -18.29
C TRP A 301 0.04 -0.81 -18.77
N SER A 302 -0.12 -0.03 -19.84
CA SER A 302 0.96 0.71 -20.49
C SER A 302 1.06 2.16 -20.01
N PHE A 303 2.29 2.64 -19.79
CA PHE A 303 2.62 4.04 -19.48
C PHE A 303 4.09 4.34 -19.78
N TYR A 304 4.43 5.62 -19.91
CA TYR A 304 5.79 6.07 -20.15
C TYR A 304 6.38 6.70 -18.88
N THR A 305 7.41 6.10 -18.30
CA THR A 305 8.07 6.64 -17.08
C THR A 305 8.85 7.92 -17.36
N SER A 306 9.23 8.18 -18.61
CA SER A 306 9.84 9.45 -19.03
C SER A 306 8.90 10.65 -18.89
N GLU A 307 7.59 10.42 -18.74
CA GLU A 307 6.58 11.46 -18.57
C GLU A 307 6.05 11.46 -17.12
N PRO A 308 6.43 12.44 -16.27
CA PRO A 308 5.99 12.49 -14.88
C PRO A 308 4.46 12.43 -14.70
N GLU A 309 3.71 13.09 -15.59
CA GLU A 309 2.24 13.05 -15.59
C GLU A 309 1.69 11.64 -15.88
N SER A 310 2.39 10.83 -16.68
CA SER A 310 1.99 9.46 -16.94
C SER A 310 2.16 8.60 -15.69
N VAL A 311 3.26 8.76 -14.94
CA VAL A 311 3.51 8.05 -13.68
C VAL A 311 2.49 8.46 -12.62
N GLN A 312 2.21 9.76 -12.50
CA GLN A 312 1.21 10.29 -11.57
C GLN A 312 -0.19 9.74 -11.84
N ARG A 313 -0.62 9.71 -13.10
CA ARG A 313 -1.90 9.11 -13.50
C ARG A 313 -1.97 7.64 -13.11
N LYS A 314 -0.89 6.88 -13.24
CA LYS A 314 -0.85 5.45 -12.89
C LYS A 314 -0.90 5.20 -11.39
N ILE A 315 -0.32 6.09 -10.58
CA ILE A 315 -0.52 6.08 -9.13
C ILE A 315 -1.99 6.38 -8.78
N GLU A 316 -2.58 7.41 -9.40
CA GLU A 316 -4.00 7.76 -9.23
C GLU A 316 -4.90 6.56 -9.58
N GLU A 317 -4.67 5.91 -10.72
CA GLU A 317 -5.41 4.72 -11.15
C GLU A 317 -5.41 3.60 -10.10
N LEU A 318 -4.26 3.32 -9.48
CA LEU A 318 -4.13 2.31 -8.43
C LEU A 318 -4.88 2.70 -7.16
N GLN A 319 -4.81 3.97 -6.75
CA GLN A 319 -5.52 4.48 -5.57
C GLN A 319 -7.04 4.42 -5.77
N TRP A 320 -7.54 4.86 -6.92
CA TRP A 320 -8.95 4.72 -7.29
C TRP A 320 -9.39 3.25 -7.35
N MET A 321 -8.61 2.39 -8.01
CA MET A 321 -8.93 0.98 -8.16
C MET A 321 -9.02 0.26 -6.81
N ASN A 322 -8.02 0.42 -5.95
CA ASN A 322 -7.97 -0.28 -4.68
C ASN A 322 -9.12 0.17 -3.75
N VAL A 323 -9.44 1.47 -3.71
CA VAL A 323 -10.58 1.98 -2.94
C VAL A 323 -11.90 1.51 -3.52
N LEU A 324 -12.05 1.49 -4.86
CA LEU A 324 -13.26 1.01 -5.52
C LEU A 324 -13.50 -0.47 -5.22
N ILE A 325 -12.47 -1.30 -5.34
CA ILE A 325 -12.54 -2.73 -5.01
C ILE A 325 -13.00 -2.92 -3.56
N PHE A 326 -12.35 -2.24 -2.60
CA PHE A 326 -12.71 -2.31 -1.18
C PHE A 326 -14.17 -1.90 -0.94
N ALA A 327 -14.55 -0.71 -1.40
CA ALA A 327 -15.86 -0.13 -1.10
C ALA A 327 -16.99 -0.87 -1.82
N VAL A 328 -16.86 -1.17 -3.11
CA VAL A 328 -17.93 -1.80 -3.91
C VAL A 328 -18.09 -3.27 -3.56
N ALA A 329 -16.99 -4.02 -3.39
CA ALA A 329 -17.08 -5.43 -2.98
C ALA A 329 -17.74 -5.56 -1.60
N GLY A 330 -17.32 -4.72 -0.64
CA GLY A 330 -17.88 -4.69 0.71
C GLY A 330 -19.34 -4.26 0.76
N PHE A 331 -19.78 -3.39 -0.16
CA PHE A 331 -21.13 -2.82 -0.19
C PHE A 331 -22.22 -3.82 -0.62
N LYS A 332 -21.88 -4.81 -1.46
CA LYS A 332 -22.87 -5.75 -2.05
C LYS A 332 -23.68 -6.58 -1.04
N LYS A 333 -23.26 -6.66 0.22
CA LYS A 333 -23.98 -7.37 1.30
C LYS A 333 -24.97 -6.50 2.10
N LEU A 334 -25.30 -5.29 1.64
CA LEU A 334 -26.34 -4.48 2.30
C LEU A 334 -27.77 -5.09 2.27
N LYS A 335 -28.02 -6.14 1.48
CA LYS A 335 -29.26 -6.94 1.60
C LYS A 335 -29.37 -7.67 2.96
N SER A 336 -28.24 -8.01 3.61
CA SER A 336 -28.18 -8.56 4.97
C SER A 336 -27.85 -7.50 6.05
N GLY A 337 -27.70 -6.24 5.66
CA GLY A 337 -27.55 -5.10 6.58
C GLY A 337 -26.14 -4.76 7.07
N GLU A 338 -25.09 -5.46 6.61
CA GLU A 338 -23.71 -5.22 7.07
C GLU A 338 -22.72 -5.11 5.89
N PHE A 339 -21.94 -4.02 5.89
CA PHE A 339 -20.80 -3.81 4.98
C PHE A 339 -19.66 -4.76 5.35
N ARG A 340 -19.00 -5.41 4.38
CA ARG A 340 -17.82 -6.25 4.65
C ARG A 340 -16.54 -5.43 4.50
N ALA A 341 -15.84 -5.18 5.59
CA ALA A 341 -14.57 -4.46 5.62
C ALA A 341 -13.41 -5.48 5.53
N ASP A 342 -13.10 -5.94 4.32
CA ASP A 342 -12.08 -7.00 4.11
C ASP A 342 -10.67 -6.52 4.47
N PHE A 343 -9.97 -7.32 5.29
CA PHE A 343 -8.64 -7.03 5.81
C PHE A 343 -7.56 -6.87 4.72
N TYR A 344 -7.60 -7.70 3.68
CA TYR A 344 -6.58 -7.72 2.63
C TYR A 344 -6.82 -6.61 1.60
N LEU A 345 -8.08 -6.33 1.27
CA LEU A 345 -8.43 -5.21 0.40
C LEU A 345 -8.10 -3.86 1.05
N MET A 346 -8.30 -3.73 2.37
CA MET A 346 -7.83 -2.55 3.12
C MET A 346 -6.31 -2.37 3.02
N HIS A 347 -5.51 -3.45 3.04
CA HIS A 347 -4.06 -3.35 2.88
C HIS A 347 -3.66 -2.74 1.54
N LEU A 348 -4.39 -3.02 0.46
CA LEU A 348 -4.17 -2.36 -0.83
C LEU A 348 -4.47 -0.85 -0.78
N VAL A 349 -5.49 -0.45 -0.02
CA VAL A 349 -5.84 0.97 0.16
C VAL A 349 -4.76 1.70 0.97
N THR A 350 -4.29 1.10 2.06
CA THR A 350 -3.28 1.73 2.95
C THR A 350 -1.88 1.75 2.34
N THR A 351 -1.49 0.71 1.59
CA THR A 351 -0.15 0.63 0.98
C THR A 351 0.02 1.51 -0.25
N SER A 352 -1.05 1.72 -1.05
CA SER A 352 -1.01 2.60 -2.24
C SER A 352 -0.70 4.07 -1.90
N LEU A 353 -0.79 4.41 -0.61
CA LEU A 353 -0.47 5.72 -0.05
C LEU A 353 1.02 6.06 -0.17
N PHE A 354 1.89 5.03 -0.20
CA PHE A 354 3.35 5.20 -0.22
C PHE A 354 3.95 5.23 -1.62
N LEU A 355 3.18 4.87 -2.67
CA LEU A 355 3.66 4.85 -4.06
C LEU A 355 4.27 6.20 -4.50
N PRO A 356 3.66 7.37 -4.22
CA PRO A 356 4.29 8.66 -4.55
C PRO A 356 5.67 8.83 -3.92
N SER A 357 5.81 8.48 -2.64
CA SER A 357 7.07 8.65 -1.90
C SER A 357 8.17 7.72 -2.38
N LEU A 358 7.80 6.48 -2.77
CA LEU A 358 8.74 5.52 -3.36
C LEU A 358 9.19 5.97 -4.75
N VAL A 359 8.25 6.34 -5.63
CA VAL A 359 8.54 6.79 -7.01
C VAL A 359 9.48 8.00 -7.01
N ALA A 360 9.32 8.94 -6.07
CA ALA A 360 10.19 10.11 -5.94
C ALA A 360 11.67 9.77 -5.68
N HIS A 361 11.96 8.57 -5.18
CA HIS A 361 13.30 8.12 -4.83
C HIS A 361 13.84 7.03 -5.77
N LEU A 362 13.14 6.71 -6.85
CA LEU A 362 13.55 5.64 -7.76
C LEU A 362 13.86 6.18 -9.17
N PRO A 363 14.86 5.61 -9.87
CA PRO A 363 15.07 5.90 -11.29
C PRO A 363 13.90 5.36 -12.13
N LEU A 364 13.76 5.89 -13.35
CA LEU A 364 12.60 5.63 -14.22
C LEU A 364 12.32 4.14 -14.48
N SER A 365 13.37 3.32 -14.65
CA SER A 365 13.21 1.86 -14.82
C SER A 365 12.61 1.20 -13.58
N SER A 366 13.09 1.58 -12.40
CA SER A 366 12.67 1.01 -11.12
C SER A 366 11.27 1.51 -10.72
N GLN A 367 10.87 2.71 -11.16
CA GLN A 367 9.48 3.18 -11.06
C GLN A 367 8.51 2.27 -11.82
N GLU A 368 8.87 1.84 -13.04
CA GLU A 368 8.01 0.93 -13.83
C GLU A 368 7.87 -0.42 -13.13
N VAL A 369 8.99 -0.99 -12.67
CA VAL A 369 9.00 -2.26 -11.93
C VAL A 369 8.13 -2.16 -10.68
N LEU A 370 8.29 -1.08 -9.90
CA LEU A 370 7.51 -0.84 -8.70
C LEU A 370 6.01 -0.84 -9.00
N LEU A 371 5.58 0.00 -9.94
CA LEU A 371 4.16 0.20 -10.22
C LEU A 371 3.53 -1.05 -10.85
N ARG A 372 4.20 -1.71 -11.81
CA ARG A 372 3.68 -2.94 -12.42
C ARG A 372 3.58 -4.10 -11.43
N SER A 373 4.59 -4.25 -10.57
CA SER A 373 4.59 -5.30 -9.54
C SER A 373 3.49 -5.05 -8.52
N TYR A 374 3.37 -3.80 -8.04
CA TYR A 374 2.29 -3.40 -7.15
C TYR A 374 0.91 -3.66 -7.77
N PHE A 375 0.73 -3.31 -9.05
CA PHE A 375 -0.51 -3.56 -9.77
C PHE A 375 -0.83 -5.06 -9.87
N ALA A 376 0.15 -5.89 -10.24
CA ALA A 376 -0.01 -7.34 -10.30
C ALA A 376 -0.42 -7.94 -8.94
N ILE A 377 0.14 -7.43 -7.85
CA ILE A 377 -0.22 -7.85 -6.48
C ILE A 377 -1.62 -7.38 -6.10
N SER A 378 -2.01 -6.16 -6.45
CA SER A 378 -3.40 -5.68 -6.28
C SER A 378 -4.40 -6.62 -6.95
N LEU A 379 -4.09 -7.06 -8.19
CA LEU A 379 -4.91 -8.02 -8.92
C LEU A 379 -4.88 -9.42 -8.27
N ALA A 380 -3.71 -9.87 -7.82
CA ALA A 380 -3.57 -11.16 -7.14
C ALA A 380 -4.39 -11.24 -5.86
N ILE A 381 -4.32 -10.21 -5.01
CA ILE A 381 -5.14 -10.13 -3.79
C ILE A 381 -6.62 -10.07 -4.18
N TYR A 382 -7.01 -9.23 -5.14
CA TYR A 382 -8.41 -9.17 -5.60
C TYR A 382 -8.95 -10.54 -6.05
N VAL A 383 -8.19 -11.28 -6.84
CA VAL A 383 -8.54 -12.64 -7.28
C VAL A 383 -8.60 -13.59 -6.08
N ALA A 384 -7.57 -13.62 -5.22
CA ALA A 384 -7.53 -14.45 -4.02
C ALA A 384 -8.70 -14.19 -3.06
N ARG A 385 -9.26 -12.98 -3.05
CA ARG A 385 -10.47 -12.65 -2.26
C ARG A 385 -11.77 -13.11 -2.93
N GLY A 386 -11.71 -13.95 -3.95
CA GLY A 386 -12.87 -14.49 -4.66
C GLY A 386 -13.32 -13.65 -5.86
N ARG A 387 -12.49 -12.68 -6.30
CA ARG A 387 -12.76 -11.86 -7.49
C ARG A 387 -14.21 -11.29 -7.49
N PRO A 388 -14.65 -10.61 -6.41
CA PRO A 388 -16.03 -10.14 -6.31
C PRO A 388 -16.40 -9.24 -7.49
N LYS A 389 -17.60 -9.43 -8.07
CA LYS A 389 -18.08 -8.54 -9.13
C LYS A 389 -18.03 -7.09 -8.66
N ILE A 390 -17.36 -6.20 -9.39
CA ILE A 390 -17.35 -4.76 -9.12
C ILE A 390 -18.43 -4.11 -9.99
N ASP A 391 -19.49 -3.64 -9.34
CA ASP A 391 -20.57 -2.88 -9.97
C ASP A 391 -20.74 -1.58 -9.16
N PRO A 392 -20.23 -0.44 -9.67
CA PRO A 392 -20.19 0.80 -8.90
C PRO A 392 -21.59 1.38 -8.67
N VAL A 393 -22.55 1.15 -9.58
CA VAL A 393 -23.83 1.86 -9.62
C VAL A 393 -24.56 1.91 -8.26
N PRO A 394 -24.75 0.79 -7.53
CA PRO A 394 -25.49 0.81 -6.27
C PRO A 394 -24.86 1.67 -5.18
N LEU A 395 -23.53 1.75 -5.12
CA LEU A 395 -22.81 2.53 -4.11
C LEU A 395 -23.00 4.04 -4.35
N PHE A 396 -22.99 4.46 -5.61
CA PHE A 396 -23.12 5.87 -6.01
C PHE A 396 -24.58 6.35 -6.11
N GLU A 397 -25.56 5.45 -6.08
CA GLU A 397 -26.98 5.81 -5.92
C GLU A 397 -27.36 6.13 -4.47
N VAL A 398 -26.59 5.65 -3.49
CA VAL A 398 -26.80 6.00 -2.07
C VAL A 398 -26.37 7.44 -1.82
N ALA A 399 -27.29 8.26 -1.31
CA ALA A 399 -26.97 9.64 -0.92
C ALA A 399 -25.98 9.68 0.26
N MET A 400 -25.07 10.66 0.22
CA MET A 400 -24.20 11.01 1.35
C MET A 400 -25.03 11.76 2.39
N ASN A 401 -25.70 11.04 3.29
CA ASN A 401 -26.52 11.64 4.35
C ASN A 401 -26.18 11.06 5.73
N ASP A 402 -26.80 11.61 6.78
CA ASP A 402 -26.62 11.25 8.19
C ASP A 402 -26.83 9.76 8.52
N HIS A 403 -27.38 8.94 7.61
CA HIS A 403 -27.45 7.48 7.83
C HIS A 403 -26.15 6.74 7.46
N MET A 404 -25.23 7.42 6.79
CA MET A 404 -23.91 6.89 6.44
C MET A 404 -22.85 7.24 7.49
N PHE A 405 -23.04 8.34 8.22
CA PHE A 405 -22.14 8.83 9.26
C PHE A 405 -22.88 8.83 10.60
N ASP A 406 -22.36 8.18 11.64
CA ASP A 406 -23.00 8.33 12.94
C ASP A 406 -22.71 9.76 13.46
N PRO A 407 -23.72 10.48 13.96
CA PRO A 407 -23.53 11.81 14.51
C PRO A 407 -22.53 11.78 15.68
N VAL A 408 -21.83 12.90 15.88
CA VAL A 408 -21.03 13.09 17.09
C VAL A 408 -21.98 13.29 18.28
N ASP A 409 -21.98 12.36 19.23
CA ASP A 409 -22.78 12.49 20.44
C ASP A 409 -22.34 13.71 21.25
N GLY A 410 -23.31 14.48 21.75
CA GLY A 410 -23.07 15.60 22.67
C GLY A 410 -22.75 16.97 22.03
N PHE A 411 -22.72 17.11 20.69
CA PHE A 411 -22.59 18.43 20.06
C PHE A 411 -23.95 19.16 20.02
N THR A 412 -24.05 20.27 20.76
CA THR A 412 -25.17 21.21 20.65
C THR A 412 -24.67 22.47 19.95
N PRO A 413 -25.12 22.77 18.71
CA PRO A 413 -24.66 23.96 18.01
C PRO A 413 -25.05 25.24 18.77
N PRO A 414 -24.26 26.33 18.67
CA PRO A 414 -24.59 27.61 19.27
C PRO A 414 -25.97 28.12 18.82
N ALA A 415 -26.66 28.85 19.69
CA ALA A 415 -27.99 29.41 19.40
C ALA A 415 -28.01 30.33 18.17
N LEU A 416 -26.89 31.01 17.90
CA LEU A 416 -26.66 31.76 16.66
C LEU A 416 -25.72 30.94 15.78
N ASN A 417 -26.28 30.14 14.89
CA ASN A 417 -25.51 29.36 13.93
C ASN A 417 -25.96 29.70 12.50
N LEU A 418 -25.07 29.47 11.53
CA LEU A 418 -25.31 29.74 10.11
C LEU A 418 -26.49 28.95 9.50
N LEU A 419 -27.05 28.02 10.27
CA LEU A 419 -28.08 27.07 9.84
C LEU A 419 -29.37 27.19 10.67
N SER A 420 -29.56 28.30 11.40
CA SER A 420 -30.66 28.47 12.37
C SER A 420 -32.07 28.42 11.75
N SER A 421 -32.17 28.43 10.43
CA SER A 421 -33.40 28.29 9.64
C SER A 421 -33.49 26.97 8.86
N SER A 422 -32.48 26.09 8.91
CA SER A 422 -32.45 24.85 8.14
C SER A 422 -32.82 23.64 8.99
N SER A 423 -33.79 22.84 8.55
CA SER A 423 -34.08 21.50 9.08
C SER A 423 -33.11 20.43 8.54
N SER A 424 -31.98 20.86 7.96
CA SER A 424 -31.01 20.01 7.29
C SER A 424 -30.26 19.15 8.31
N SER A 425 -30.02 17.90 7.93
CA SER A 425 -29.22 16.93 8.68
C SER A 425 -27.75 17.38 8.80
N SER A 426 -27.28 18.22 7.85
CA SER A 426 -25.98 18.92 7.85
C SER A 426 -25.73 19.86 9.04
N VAL A 427 -26.73 20.10 9.89
CA VAL A 427 -26.60 20.90 11.12
C VAL A 427 -25.74 20.19 12.17
N LYS A 428 -25.68 18.85 12.16
CA LYS A 428 -24.98 18.05 13.17
C LYS A 428 -23.55 17.66 12.80
N ASP A 429 -23.26 17.49 11.50
CA ASP A 429 -21.92 17.13 11.02
C ASP A 429 -21.63 17.78 9.65
N PRO A 430 -21.20 19.06 9.63
CA PRO A 430 -20.97 19.79 8.38
C PRO A 430 -19.72 19.33 7.61
N ASN A 431 -18.82 18.59 8.26
CA ASN A 431 -17.66 17.97 7.63
C ASN A 431 -17.31 16.66 8.34
N SER A 432 -17.80 15.57 7.77
CA SER A 432 -17.70 14.25 8.38
C SER A 432 -16.28 13.72 8.54
N TRP A 433 -15.30 14.26 7.82
CA TRP A 433 -13.89 13.90 8.04
C TRP A 433 -13.42 14.24 9.45
N LEU A 434 -13.92 15.31 10.07
CA LEU A 434 -13.54 15.66 11.44
C LEU A 434 -13.98 14.56 12.43
N SER A 435 -15.20 14.06 12.28
CA SER A 435 -15.73 12.95 13.09
C SER A 435 -15.00 11.64 12.80
N LEU A 436 -14.81 11.30 11.52
CA LEU A 436 -14.12 10.08 11.09
C LEU A 436 -12.68 10.02 11.62
N ILE A 437 -11.90 11.11 11.47
CA ILE A 437 -10.52 11.15 11.94
C ILE A 437 -10.44 11.10 13.46
N THR A 438 -11.31 11.83 14.18
CA THR A 438 -11.35 11.77 15.66
C THR A 438 -11.60 10.34 16.14
N ARG A 439 -12.55 9.63 15.53
CA ARG A 439 -12.85 8.24 15.87
C ARG A 439 -11.71 7.30 15.52
N ALA A 440 -11.04 7.53 14.39
CA ALA A 440 -9.89 6.73 13.95
C ALA A 440 -8.71 6.84 14.92
N ILE A 441 -8.43 8.04 15.43
CA ILE A 441 -7.35 8.31 16.38
C ILE A 441 -7.55 7.52 17.69
N LEU A 442 -8.80 7.41 18.15
CA LEU A 442 -9.14 6.72 19.40
C LEU A 442 -9.51 5.25 19.21
N HIS A 443 -9.48 4.74 17.98
CA HIS A 443 -9.90 3.37 17.70
C HIS A 443 -8.86 2.35 18.20
N PRO A 444 -9.28 1.23 18.84
CA PRO A 444 -8.35 0.25 19.40
C PRO A 444 -7.61 -0.59 18.37
N ASP A 445 -8.21 -0.85 17.20
CA ASP A 445 -7.57 -1.52 16.06
C ASP A 445 -6.55 -0.59 15.37
N ASP A 446 -5.34 -1.09 15.16
CA ASP A 446 -4.19 -0.34 14.63
C ASP A 446 -4.35 0.01 13.14
N HIS A 447 -5.18 -0.73 12.39
CA HIS A 447 -5.40 -0.53 10.96
C HIS A 447 -6.42 0.56 10.64
N VAL A 448 -7.34 0.89 11.54
CA VAL A 448 -8.34 1.93 11.31
C VAL A 448 -7.72 3.30 11.06
N ALA A 449 -6.75 3.72 11.87
CA ALA A 449 -6.04 4.98 11.66
C ALA A 449 -5.29 5.00 10.32
N LYS A 450 -4.63 3.89 9.96
CA LYS A 450 -3.95 3.73 8.66
C LYS A 450 -4.93 3.88 7.49
N PHE A 451 -6.08 3.21 7.56
CA PHE A 451 -7.10 3.26 6.52
C PHE A 451 -7.73 4.65 6.38
N GLN A 452 -8.18 5.25 7.48
CA GLN A 452 -8.82 6.57 7.46
C GLN A 452 -7.85 7.65 7.00
N ARG A 453 -6.57 7.56 7.38
CA ARG A 453 -5.50 8.41 6.85
C ARG A 453 -5.40 8.32 5.33
N ALA A 454 -5.41 7.11 4.78
CA ALA A 454 -5.29 6.90 3.34
C ALA A 454 -6.49 7.47 2.57
N VAL A 455 -7.72 7.09 2.94
CA VAL A 455 -8.92 7.55 2.22
C VAL A 455 -9.18 9.05 2.41
N ALA A 456 -8.81 9.64 3.55
CA ALA A 456 -8.91 11.08 3.74
C ALA A 456 -7.92 11.85 2.85
N HIS A 457 -6.69 11.32 2.67
CA HIS A 457 -5.73 11.89 1.72
C HIS A 457 -6.24 11.79 0.27
N TYR A 458 -6.78 10.64 -0.13
CA TYR A 458 -7.36 10.48 -1.47
C TYR A 458 -8.57 11.38 -1.69
N ALA A 459 -9.39 11.62 -0.66
CA ALA A 459 -10.46 12.60 -0.74
C ALA A 459 -9.93 14.04 -0.89
N ASN A 460 -8.78 14.36 -0.32
CA ASN A 460 -8.14 15.65 -0.52
C ASN A 460 -7.62 15.82 -1.97
N LEU A 461 -7.07 14.76 -2.57
CA LEU A 461 -6.58 14.79 -3.95
C LEU A 461 -7.71 14.77 -4.99
N TYR A 462 -8.70 13.89 -4.78
CA TYR A 462 -9.65 13.49 -5.82
C TYR A 462 -11.12 13.67 -5.41
N GLY A 463 -11.41 14.15 -4.21
CA GLY A 463 -12.78 14.23 -3.68
C GLY A 463 -13.69 15.22 -4.41
N SER A 464 -13.11 16.18 -5.14
CA SER A 464 -13.85 17.12 -5.99
C SER A 464 -14.10 16.59 -7.41
N THR A 465 -13.62 15.39 -7.73
CA THR A 465 -13.80 14.78 -9.06
C THR A 465 -15.29 14.59 -9.35
N PRO A 466 -15.82 15.19 -10.43
CA PRO A 466 -17.25 15.11 -10.74
C PRO A 466 -17.61 13.76 -11.34
N LYS A 467 -18.90 13.43 -11.24
CA LYS A 467 -19.50 12.32 -12.00
C LYS A 467 -19.25 12.51 -13.50
N GLY A 468 -18.95 11.41 -14.20
CA GLY A 468 -18.58 11.44 -15.62
C GLY A 468 -17.10 11.74 -15.88
N TYR A 469 -16.25 11.91 -14.86
CA TYR A 469 -14.80 12.12 -15.05
C TYR A 469 -14.13 11.00 -15.88
N PHE A 470 -14.58 9.76 -15.69
CA PHE A 470 -14.10 8.59 -16.42
C PHE A 470 -14.89 8.31 -17.71
N GLU A 471 -15.92 9.10 -18.01
CA GLU A 471 -16.75 8.91 -19.20
C GLU A 471 -15.95 9.22 -20.46
N GLY A 472 -16.18 8.41 -21.49
CA GLY A 472 -15.50 8.59 -22.77
C GLY A 472 -13.99 8.44 -22.66
N LEU A 473 -13.46 7.65 -21.72
CA LEU A 473 -12.04 7.25 -21.65
C LEU A 473 -11.74 5.87 -22.26
N GLY A 474 -12.75 5.22 -22.86
CA GLY A 474 -12.63 3.85 -23.35
C GLY A 474 -12.47 2.80 -22.23
N ILE A 475 -12.87 3.12 -21.00
CA ILE A 475 -12.77 2.20 -19.85
C ILE A 475 -13.84 1.10 -19.95
N GLU A 476 -13.42 -0.16 -19.88
CA GLU A 476 -14.32 -1.33 -20.07
C GLU A 476 -15.18 -1.70 -18.86
N LEU A 477 -14.98 -1.02 -17.71
CA LEU A 477 -15.76 -1.25 -16.50
C LEU A 477 -17.18 -0.67 -16.65
N ASN A 478 -18.20 -1.51 -16.54
CA ASN A 478 -19.59 -1.05 -16.60
C ASN A 478 -19.92 -0.13 -15.42
N GLY A 479 -20.61 0.98 -15.68
CA GLY A 479 -21.01 1.97 -14.67
C GLY A 479 -19.90 2.93 -14.26
N VAL A 480 -18.77 2.95 -14.97
CA VAL A 480 -17.63 3.83 -14.68
C VAL A 480 -18.01 5.32 -14.68
N GLU A 481 -19.02 5.72 -15.47
CA GLU A 481 -19.54 7.08 -15.52
C GLU A 481 -20.22 7.52 -14.22
N LYS A 482 -20.57 6.57 -13.33
CA LYS A 482 -21.11 6.88 -12.01
C LYS A 482 -20.05 7.18 -10.96
N ILE A 483 -18.81 6.77 -11.20
CA ILE A 483 -17.72 6.94 -10.24
C ILE A 483 -17.37 8.43 -10.14
N ASP A 484 -17.36 8.94 -8.90
CA ASP A 484 -17.01 10.31 -8.57
C ASP A 484 -16.19 10.37 -7.26
N GLY A 485 -15.72 11.57 -6.91
CA GLY A 485 -14.87 11.83 -5.75
C GLY A 485 -15.49 11.43 -4.39
N THR A 486 -16.81 11.21 -4.32
CA THR A 486 -17.46 10.77 -3.08
C THR A 486 -17.06 9.36 -2.66
N LEU A 487 -16.45 8.57 -3.55
CA LEU A 487 -15.95 7.22 -3.27
C LEU A 487 -15.15 7.13 -1.97
N PHE A 488 -14.22 8.08 -1.76
CA PHE A 488 -13.29 8.03 -0.63
C PHE A 488 -14.00 8.31 0.70
N ALA A 489 -14.92 9.28 0.72
CA ALA A 489 -15.75 9.54 1.89
C ALA A 489 -16.73 8.40 2.17
N LYS A 490 -17.27 7.75 1.12
CA LYS A 490 -18.07 6.53 1.23
C LYS A 490 -17.30 5.38 1.86
N ALA A 491 -16.10 5.11 1.38
CA ALA A 491 -15.23 4.07 1.91
C ALA A 491 -14.91 4.32 3.39
N GLY A 492 -14.54 5.55 3.77
CA GLY A 492 -14.26 5.95 5.14
C GLY A 492 -15.45 5.73 6.08
N ALA A 493 -16.64 6.16 5.70
CA ALA A 493 -17.83 6.01 6.54
C ALA A 493 -18.32 4.56 6.64
N LEU A 494 -18.28 3.80 5.53
CA LEU A 494 -18.67 2.39 5.53
C LEU A 494 -17.76 1.56 6.43
N ALA A 495 -16.43 1.79 6.37
CA ALA A 495 -15.47 1.15 7.25
C ALA A 495 -15.72 1.54 8.71
N GLN A 496 -15.87 2.84 9.01
CA GLN A 496 -16.17 3.32 10.35
C GLN A 496 -17.45 2.70 10.92
N ARG A 497 -18.52 2.63 10.13
CA ARG A 497 -19.81 2.05 10.54
C ARG A 497 -19.73 0.55 10.77
N ARG A 498 -18.83 -0.16 10.09
CA ARG A 498 -18.58 -1.60 10.29
C ARG A 498 -17.76 -1.86 11.55
N LEU A 499 -16.75 -1.04 11.81
CA LEU A 499 -15.76 -1.25 12.87
C LEU A 499 -16.11 -0.55 14.20
N GLY A 500 -16.89 0.53 14.15
CA GLY A 500 -17.20 1.39 15.30
C GLY A 500 -18.49 1.08 16.08
N ARG A 501 -19.10 -0.11 15.92
CA ARG A 501 -20.36 -0.44 16.63
C ARG A 501 -20.10 -0.95 18.05
N ASP A 502 -20.49 -0.17 19.06
CA ASP A 502 -20.83 -0.72 20.39
C ASP A 502 -22.11 -1.56 20.25
N ARG A 503 -22.02 -2.88 20.48
CA ARG A 503 -23.16 -3.79 20.45
C ARG A 503 -23.86 -3.80 21.81
N GLY A 504 -24.50 -2.68 22.16
CA GLY A 504 -25.44 -2.59 23.28
C GLY A 504 -24.81 -2.70 24.66
N GLY A 505 -23.70 -1.97 24.90
CA GLY A 505 -23.04 -1.92 26.21
C GLY A 505 -22.16 -3.13 26.51
N LYS A 506 -21.96 -4.01 25.52
CA LYS A 506 -20.88 -4.99 25.51
C LYS A 506 -19.85 -4.51 24.50
N SER A 507 -18.66 -4.17 25.00
CA SER A 507 -17.49 -3.85 24.18
C SER A 507 -17.10 -5.06 23.33
N LEU A 508 -17.74 -5.21 22.18
CA LEU A 508 -17.32 -6.11 21.12
C LEU A 508 -16.77 -5.20 20.03
N VAL A 509 -15.48 -4.90 20.14
CA VAL A 509 -14.73 -4.26 19.04
C VAL A 509 -14.94 -5.14 17.81
N SER A 510 -15.56 -4.58 16.77
CA SER A 510 -15.63 -5.28 15.51
C SER A 510 -14.33 -5.05 14.77
N PHE A 511 -13.68 -6.14 14.38
CA PHE A 511 -12.44 -6.11 13.60
C PHE A 511 -12.72 -6.31 12.10
N TRP A 512 -11.68 -6.15 11.29
CA TRP A 512 -11.71 -6.40 9.85
C TRP A 512 -12.14 -7.83 9.51
N ASP A 513 -12.79 -7.98 8.37
CA ASP A 513 -13.30 -9.26 7.89
C ASP A 513 -12.17 -10.05 7.19
N PHE A 514 -11.91 -11.27 7.64
CA PHE A 514 -10.91 -12.17 7.05
C PHE A 514 -11.50 -13.16 6.03
N GLU A 515 -12.82 -13.27 5.94
CA GLU A 515 -13.49 -14.13 4.96
C GLU A 515 -13.67 -13.42 3.61
N GLY A 516 -13.19 -14.07 2.55
CA GLY A 516 -13.28 -13.55 1.17
C GLY A 516 -14.69 -13.59 0.59
N PHE A 517 -14.84 -13.09 -0.62
CA PHE A 517 -16.10 -12.95 -1.36
C PHE A 517 -16.36 -14.16 -2.26
N TYR A 518 -16.30 -15.36 -1.71
CA TYR A 518 -16.58 -16.59 -2.43
C TYR A 518 -18.09 -16.79 -2.59
N GLU A 519 -18.51 -17.42 -3.70
CA GLU A 519 -19.89 -17.87 -3.84
C GLU A 519 -20.20 -18.88 -2.73
N GLU A 520 -21.35 -18.73 -2.07
CA GLU A 520 -21.84 -19.77 -1.16
C GLU A 520 -22.22 -20.96 -2.05
N GLU A 521 -21.67 -22.15 -1.78
CA GLU A 521 -22.23 -23.38 -2.35
C GLU A 521 -23.72 -23.38 -1.95
N GLU A 522 -24.62 -23.25 -2.93
CA GLU A 522 -26.05 -23.48 -2.71
C GLU A 522 -26.17 -24.90 -2.13
N GLN A 523 -26.40 -24.99 -0.82
CA GLN A 523 -26.71 -26.24 -0.13
C GLN A 523 -28.17 -26.64 -0.32
#